data_AF-M1BGE3-F1
#
_entry.id   AF-M1BGE3-F1
#
_cell.length_a   1.000
_cell.length_b   1.000
_cell.length_c   1.000
_cell.angle_alpha   90.00
_cell.angle_beta   90.00
_cell.angle_gamma   90.00
#
_symmetry.space_group_name_H-M   'P 1'
#
loop_
_entity.id
_entity.type
_entity.pdbx_description
1 polymer ?
#
loop_
_entity_poly.entity_id
_entity_poly.type
_entity_poly.pdbx_seq_one_letter_code
_entity_poly.pdbx_strand_id
1 'polypeptide(L)'
;MSLPLKNTVFPMILLKVAEWFLYKLLANSCYKAAMKVKNSRIFFKNSSFRSSHQIPLYPNISKCNNIRKSETVICDIQSTLLRSESFFPYFMLIAFEGGSILRALFLLLSSPLLFVLDFEAKLRVMVFISFCGMKIKDVECVGRAVLPKFYLENLNVGVYEVMKSAGERMVFTSVPRVMVESFLKEYLSVDCVKGTELHCFGNYFSGFVSSSGILIKHRALMEAVGEKKPDIGIGNSSLHDHLFISLCKVCF
;
A
#
# COMPACT_ATOMS: atom_id res chain seq x y z
N MET A 1 4.76 47.13 39.87
CA MET A 1 5.54 46.50 38.78
C MET A 1 6.01 45.14 39.26
N SER A 2 5.26 44.07 38.97
CA SER A 2 5.74 42.67 38.86
C SER A 2 4.56 41.68 38.74
N LEU A 3 4.40 41.10 37.54
CA LEU A 3 3.51 39.96 37.25
C LEU A 3 4.30 38.63 37.42
N PRO A 4 3.62 37.49 37.64
CA PRO A 4 4.17 36.35 38.36
C PRO A 4 4.98 35.39 37.49
N LEU A 5 6.12 34.96 38.03
CA LEU A 5 7.01 33.94 37.49
C LEU A 5 6.44 32.54 37.78
N LYS A 6 5.34 32.14 37.13
CA LYS A 6 4.76 30.81 37.35
C LYS A 6 4.12 30.25 36.08
N ASN A 7 4.90 30.03 35.01
CA ASN A 7 4.39 29.32 33.80
C ASN A 7 5.44 28.56 32.96
N THR A 8 6.71 28.50 33.34
CA THR A 8 7.76 27.83 32.53
C THR A 8 8.12 26.42 32.99
N VAL A 9 7.71 26.02 34.19
CA VAL A 9 8.13 24.75 34.80
C VAL A 9 7.31 23.57 34.28
N PHE A 10 6.00 23.76 34.07
CA PHE A 10 5.09 22.73 33.57
C PHE A 10 5.41 22.23 32.14
N PRO A 11 5.68 23.10 31.14
CA PRO A 11 6.04 22.64 29.80
C PRO A 11 7.41 21.96 29.76
N MET A 12 8.36 22.36 30.61
CA MET A 12 9.69 21.76 30.67
C MET A 12 9.67 20.36 31.30
N ILE A 13 8.76 20.12 32.27
CA ILE A 13 8.51 18.79 32.82
C ILE A 13 7.80 17.91 31.79
N LEU A 14 6.79 18.43 31.09
CA LEU A 14 6.09 17.70 30.04
C LEU A 14 7.04 17.31 28.89
N LEU A 15 7.94 18.21 28.50
CA LEU A 15 8.97 17.96 27.48
C LEU A 15 9.93 16.86 27.93
N LYS A 16 10.40 16.90 29.19
CA LYS A 16 11.27 15.85 29.75
C LYS A 16 10.57 14.50 29.86
N VAL A 17 9.29 14.48 30.20
CA VAL A 17 8.49 13.24 30.24
C VAL A 17 8.28 12.72 28.82
N ALA A 18 8.01 13.59 27.85
CA ALA A 18 7.89 13.23 26.44
C ALA A 18 9.22 12.70 25.87
N GLU A 19 10.35 13.35 26.16
CA GLU A 19 11.69 12.87 25.78
C GLU A 19 12.01 11.52 26.44
N TRP A 20 11.67 11.35 27.71
CA TRP A 20 11.86 10.08 28.41
C TRP A 20 10.98 8.97 27.84
N PHE A 21 9.72 9.28 27.49
CA PHE A 21 8.81 8.34 26.85
C PHE A 21 9.24 8.01 25.41
N LEU A 22 9.70 9.01 24.66
CA LEU A 22 10.25 8.86 23.32
C LEU A 22 11.55 8.03 23.37
N TYR A 23 12.43 8.27 24.34
CA TYR A 23 13.63 7.48 24.57
C TYR A 23 13.28 6.05 24.96
N LYS A 24 12.27 5.83 25.79
CA LYS A 24 11.83 4.49 26.18
C LYS A 24 11.15 3.75 25.02
N LEU A 25 10.36 4.45 24.20
CA LEU A 25 9.75 3.90 22.99
C LEU A 25 10.78 3.63 21.90
N LEU A 26 11.74 4.54 21.66
CA LEU A 26 12.85 4.34 20.75
C LEU A 26 13.78 3.26 21.26
N ALA A 27 14.11 3.21 22.54
CA ALA A 27 14.92 2.14 23.11
C ALA A 27 14.21 0.78 22.98
N ASN A 28 12.91 0.67 23.29
CA ASN A 28 12.19 -0.59 23.13
C ASN A 28 11.91 -0.95 21.67
N SER A 29 11.62 0.03 20.81
CA SER A 29 11.37 -0.17 19.38
C SER A 29 12.67 -0.47 18.63
N CYS A 30 13.75 0.27 18.86
CA CYS A 30 15.08 -0.01 18.32
C CYS A 30 15.68 -1.28 18.91
N TYR A 31 15.41 -1.63 20.18
CA TYR A 31 15.82 -2.92 20.74
C TYR A 31 15.02 -4.08 20.14
N LYS A 32 13.69 -3.96 20.01
CA LYS A 32 12.87 -4.96 19.30
C LYS A 32 13.21 -5.03 17.82
N ALA A 33 13.47 -3.91 17.16
CA ALA A 33 13.83 -3.84 15.75
C ALA A 33 15.25 -4.33 15.52
N ALA A 34 16.20 -4.04 16.41
CA ALA A 34 17.55 -4.60 16.35
C ALA A 34 17.54 -6.11 16.65
N MET A 35 16.73 -6.59 17.62
CA MET A 35 16.50 -8.02 17.81
C MET A 35 15.80 -8.65 16.61
N LYS A 36 14.81 -7.98 16.01
CA LYS A 36 14.08 -8.48 14.84
C LYS A 36 14.95 -8.46 13.59
N VAL A 37 15.85 -7.48 13.41
CA VAL A 37 16.84 -7.42 12.33
C VAL A 37 18.00 -8.39 12.55
N LYS A 38 18.41 -8.65 13.80
CA LYS A 38 19.39 -9.69 14.14
C LYS A 38 18.80 -11.09 13.91
N ASN A 39 17.54 -11.31 14.30
CA ASN A 39 16.80 -12.53 13.96
C ASN A 39 16.48 -12.60 12.46
N SER A 40 16.17 -11.51 11.77
CA SER A 40 15.93 -11.48 10.33
C SER A 40 17.22 -11.72 9.55
N ARG A 41 18.40 -11.25 10.01
CA ARG A 41 19.69 -11.61 9.40
C ARG A 41 20.02 -13.09 9.58
N ILE A 42 19.62 -13.69 10.71
CA ILE A 42 19.72 -15.14 10.93
C ILE A 42 18.65 -15.88 10.10
N PHE A 43 17.46 -15.30 9.91
CA PHE A 43 16.37 -15.85 9.10
C PHE A 43 16.71 -15.84 7.60
N PHE A 44 17.24 -14.73 7.06
CA PHE A 44 17.66 -14.64 5.67
C PHE A 44 18.83 -15.58 5.32
N LYS A 45 19.64 -15.98 6.32
CA LYS A 45 20.73 -16.94 6.08
C LYS A 45 20.33 -18.40 6.32
N ASN A 46 19.28 -18.67 7.11
CA ASN A 46 18.84 -20.04 7.44
C ASN A 46 17.38 -20.38 7.09
N SER A 47 16.66 -19.55 6.33
CA SER A 47 15.33 -19.91 5.82
C SER A 47 15.38 -20.59 4.45
N SER A 48 15.99 -21.76 4.40
CA SER A 48 15.37 -22.88 3.69
C SER A 48 14.13 -23.30 4.49
N PHE A 49 13.14 -22.43 4.55
CA PHE A 49 11.89 -22.74 5.24
C PHE A 49 11.15 -23.76 4.40
N ARG A 50 11.28 -25.01 4.85
CA ARG A 50 10.42 -26.15 4.56
C ARG A 50 8.99 -25.68 4.33
N SER A 51 8.42 -26.19 3.24
CA SER A 51 6.99 -26.14 2.95
C SER A 51 6.19 -26.58 4.17
N SER A 52 5.64 -25.62 4.91
CA SER A 52 4.45 -25.89 5.69
C SER A 52 3.30 -25.86 4.70
N HIS A 53 2.66 -27.02 4.51
CA HIS A 53 1.51 -27.20 3.66
C HIS A 53 0.42 -26.17 4.00
N GLN A 54 0.37 -25.09 3.25
CA GLN A 54 -0.83 -24.28 3.09
C GLN A 54 -1.52 -24.76 1.81
N ILE A 55 -2.78 -25.16 1.99
CA ILE A 55 -3.71 -25.66 0.98
C ILE A 55 -3.64 -24.76 -0.26
N PRO A 56 -3.45 -25.31 -1.48
CA PRO A 56 -3.43 -24.52 -2.69
C PRO A 56 -4.86 -24.06 -3.00
N LEU A 57 -5.23 -22.88 -2.50
CA LEU A 57 -6.53 -22.26 -2.77
C LEU A 57 -6.43 -21.30 -3.97
N TYR A 58 -5.99 -21.83 -5.11
CA TYR A 58 -6.31 -21.29 -6.41
C TYR A 58 -6.88 -22.47 -7.20
N PRO A 59 -8.15 -22.45 -7.64
CA PRO A 59 -8.66 -23.50 -8.49
C PRO A 59 -7.95 -23.36 -9.84
N ASN A 60 -6.86 -24.12 -10.00
CA ASN A 60 -6.19 -24.42 -11.25
C ASN A 60 -6.02 -23.20 -12.20
N ILE A 61 -4.92 -22.46 -12.03
CA ILE A 61 -4.39 -21.57 -13.08
C ILE A 61 -4.21 -22.34 -14.42
N SER A 62 -4.14 -23.68 -14.39
CA SER A 62 -4.19 -24.53 -15.58
C SER A 62 -5.49 -24.44 -16.41
N LYS A 63 -6.59 -23.91 -15.87
CA LYS A 63 -7.81 -23.60 -16.64
C LYS A 63 -7.73 -22.28 -17.41
N CYS A 64 -6.74 -21.42 -17.14
CA CYS A 64 -6.54 -20.14 -17.83
C CYS A 64 -5.81 -20.26 -19.19
N ASN A 65 -5.55 -21.46 -19.69
CA ASN A 65 -4.95 -21.65 -21.02
C ASN A 65 -5.85 -21.17 -22.19
N ASN A 66 -7.09 -20.77 -21.90
CA ASN A 66 -8.07 -20.32 -22.89
C ASN A 66 -8.43 -18.83 -22.80
N ILE A 67 -7.65 -18.01 -22.07
CA ILE A 67 -7.90 -16.56 -22.05
C ILE A 67 -7.72 -16.01 -23.45
N ARG A 68 -8.77 -15.41 -23.99
CA ARG A 68 -8.77 -14.85 -25.34
C ARG A 68 -8.26 -13.42 -25.29
N LYS A 69 -7.58 -12.99 -26.35
CA LYS A 69 -7.12 -11.60 -26.55
C LYS A 69 -8.23 -10.55 -26.60
N SER A 70 -9.49 -10.94 -26.48
CA SER A 70 -10.66 -10.04 -26.44
C SER A 70 -11.25 -9.87 -25.04
N GLU A 71 -10.72 -10.58 -24.03
CA GLU A 71 -11.29 -10.57 -22.67
C GLU A 71 -10.68 -9.44 -21.84
N THR A 72 -11.55 -8.77 -21.07
CA THR A 72 -11.14 -7.74 -20.10
C THR A 72 -10.90 -8.39 -18.75
N VAL A 73 -9.65 -8.32 -18.27
CA VAL A 73 -9.25 -8.79 -16.93
C VAL A 73 -9.21 -7.63 -15.97
N ILE A 74 -9.83 -7.85 -14.81
CA ILE A 74 -9.88 -6.90 -13.72
C ILE A 74 -9.20 -7.50 -12.49
N CYS A 75 -8.30 -6.75 -11.88
CA CYS A 75 -7.48 -7.22 -10.78
C CYS A 75 -7.30 -6.14 -9.69
N ASP A 76 -7.23 -6.56 -8.43
CA ASP A 76 -6.68 -5.70 -7.37
C ASP A 76 -5.17 -5.87 -7.25
N ILE A 77 -4.48 -4.81 -6.87
CA ILE A 77 -3.06 -4.88 -6.57
C ILE A 77 -2.83 -5.60 -5.24
N GLN A 78 -3.63 -5.24 -4.23
CA GLN A 78 -3.40 -5.68 -2.87
C GLN A 78 -3.84 -7.12 -2.66
N SER A 79 -2.91 -7.94 -2.15
CA SER A 79 -3.15 -9.36 -1.87
C SER A 79 -3.62 -10.20 -3.06
N THR A 80 -3.44 -9.72 -4.30
CA THR A 80 -3.77 -10.45 -5.53
C THR A 80 -2.61 -10.38 -6.50
N LEU A 81 -2.32 -9.21 -7.06
CA LEU A 81 -1.15 -9.01 -7.91
C LEU A 81 0.16 -9.06 -7.12
N LEU A 82 0.19 -8.44 -5.94
CA LEU A 82 1.31 -8.52 -5.01
C LEU A 82 1.05 -9.58 -3.95
N ARG A 83 2.06 -10.40 -3.66
CA ARG A 83 2.00 -11.44 -2.61
C ARG A 83 1.95 -10.86 -1.19
N SER A 84 2.38 -9.61 -1.01
CA SER A 84 2.36 -8.93 0.28
C SER A 84 0.95 -8.45 0.63
N GLU A 85 0.49 -8.78 1.84
CA GLU A 85 -0.80 -8.32 2.37
C GLU A 85 -0.77 -6.87 2.86
N SER A 86 0.42 -6.35 3.18
CA SER A 86 0.60 -5.01 3.73
C SER A 86 1.30 -4.07 2.77
N PHE A 87 0.77 -2.86 2.63
CA PHE A 87 1.37 -1.77 1.86
C PHE A 87 2.27 -0.86 2.68
N PHE A 88 2.33 -1.05 4.00
CA PHE A 88 3.13 -0.22 4.90
C PHE A 88 4.59 -0.03 4.45
N PRO A 89 5.31 -1.07 3.96
CA PRO A 89 6.68 -0.90 3.46
C PRO A 89 6.78 0.09 2.29
N TYR A 90 5.80 0.12 1.39
CA TYR A 90 5.82 1.03 0.23
C TYR A 90 5.54 2.48 0.65
N PHE A 91 4.66 2.69 1.64
CA PHE A 91 4.47 4.02 2.25
C PHE A 91 5.73 4.52 2.96
N MET A 92 6.48 3.62 3.58
CA MET A 92 7.77 3.94 4.20
C MET A 92 8.82 4.31 3.17
N LEU A 93 8.88 3.62 2.02
CA LEU A 93 9.78 3.97 0.92
C LEU A 93 9.47 5.36 0.36
N ILE A 94 8.19 5.69 0.16
CA ILE A 94 7.78 7.04 -0.25
C ILE A 94 8.20 8.09 0.77
N ALA A 95 7.96 7.82 2.06
CA ALA A 95 8.34 8.74 3.14
C ALA A 95 9.85 8.94 3.26
N PHE A 96 10.64 7.88 3.00
CA PHE A 96 12.09 7.88 3.10
C PHE A 96 12.78 8.52 1.89
N GLU A 97 12.48 8.03 0.68
CA GLU A 97 13.17 8.43 -0.56
C GLU A 97 12.66 9.76 -1.12
N GLY A 98 11.35 9.99 -1.08
CA GLY A 98 10.77 11.23 -1.61
C GLY A 98 10.66 12.33 -0.55
N GLY A 99 10.86 11.97 0.72
CA GLY A 99 10.61 12.82 1.88
C GLY A 99 11.86 13.02 2.72
N SER A 100 11.83 12.51 3.94
CA SER A 100 12.95 12.61 4.87
C SER A 100 12.99 11.41 5.80
N ILE A 101 14.19 11.11 6.32
CA ILE A 101 14.39 10.07 7.34
C ILE A 101 13.49 10.28 8.56
N LEU A 102 13.24 11.54 8.96
CA LEU A 102 12.37 11.87 10.10
C LEU A 102 10.92 11.48 9.82
N ARG A 103 10.45 11.67 8.59
CA ARG A 103 9.10 11.26 8.18
C ARG A 103 8.97 9.73 8.16
N ALA A 104 9.95 9.05 7.61
CA ALA A 104 9.99 7.58 7.64
C ALA A 104 10.02 7.05 9.08
N LEU A 105 10.79 7.70 9.97
CA LEU A 105 10.83 7.38 11.38
C LEU A 105 9.48 7.62 12.07
N PHE A 106 8.80 8.73 11.78
CA PHE A 106 7.46 9.00 12.31
C PHE A 106 6.45 7.95 11.87
N LEU A 107 6.49 7.54 10.60
CA LEU A 107 5.65 6.46 10.09
C LEU A 107 5.96 5.13 10.79
N LEU A 108 7.25 4.82 10.98
CA LEU A 108 7.69 3.63 11.70
C LEU A 108 7.20 3.62 13.17
N LEU A 109 7.30 4.76 13.86
CA LEU A 109 6.80 4.93 15.23
C LEU A 109 5.28 4.83 15.32
N SER A 110 4.56 5.18 14.25
CA SER A 110 3.10 5.02 14.17
C SER A 110 2.65 3.57 13.95
N SER A 111 3.54 2.67 13.52
CA SER A 111 3.24 1.26 13.23
C SER A 111 2.41 0.54 14.31
N PRO A 112 2.73 0.58 15.62
CA PRO A 112 1.88 -0.04 16.65
C PRO A 112 0.46 0.53 16.69
N LEU A 113 0.27 1.83 16.39
CA LEU A 113 -1.05 2.45 16.34
C LEU A 113 -1.83 1.98 15.12
N LEU A 114 -1.15 1.78 13.97
CA LEU A 114 -1.77 1.30 12.73
C LEU A 114 -2.37 -0.12 12.85
N PHE A 115 -1.94 -0.92 13.83
CA PHE A 115 -2.53 -2.23 14.10
C PHE A 115 -3.91 -2.14 14.77
N VAL A 116 -4.19 -1.06 15.50
CA VAL A 116 -5.45 -0.85 16.21
C VAL A 116 -6.49 -0.15 15.33
N LEU A 117 -6.04 0.55 14.28
CA LEU A 117 -6.91 1.32 13.39
C LEU A 117 -7.60 0.44 12.34
N ASP A 118 -8.84 0.83 12.02
CA ASP A 118 -9.58 0.34 10.87
C ASP A 118 -8.83 0.62 9.56
N PHE A 119 -9.14 -0.15 8.51
CA PHE A 119 -8.46 -0.05 7.22
C PHE A 119 -8.44 1.38 6.65
N GLU A 120 -9.58 2.07 6.66
CA GLU A 120 -9.67 3.44 6.15
C GLU A 120 -8.86 4.44 6.98
N ALA A 121 -8.99 4.39 8.30
CA ALA A 121 -8.26 5.28 9.21
C ALA A 121 -6.75 5.04 9.10
N LYS A 122 -6.33 3.78 9.05
CA LYS A 122 -4.95 3.35 8.83
C LYS A 122 -4.38 3.90 7.54
N LEU A 123 -5.12 3.76 6.44
CA LEU A 123 -4.71 4.29 5.14
C LEU A 123 -4.58 5.81 5.17
N ARG A 124 -5.55 6.52 5.76
CA ARG A 124 -5.50 7.99 5.90
C ARG A 124 -4.29 8.45 6.72
N VAL A 125 -3.97 7.76 7.83
CA VAL A 125 -2.80 8.06 8.65
C VAL A 125 -1.51 7.82 7.86
N MET A 126 -1.39 6.69 7.16
CA MET A 126 -0.22 6.42 6.31
C MET A 126 -0.07 7.46 5.19
N VAL A 127 -1.16 7.82 4.52
CA VAL A 127 -1.19 8.88 3.49
C VAL A 127 -0.75 10.22 4.07
N PHE A 128 -1.29 10.61 5.23
CA PHE A 128 -0.96 11.88 5.85
C PHE A 128 0.53 11.95 6.18
N ILE A 129 1.06 10.94 6.87
CA ILE A 129 2.46 10.92 7.27
C ILE A 129 3.36 10.90 6.03
N SER A 130 3.10 10.03 5.06
CA SER A 130 3.99 9.84 3.91
C SER A 130 3.97 11.04 2.97
N PHE A 131 2.80 11.64 2.68
CA PHE A 131 2.63 12.59 1.57
C PHE A 131 2.51 14.05 1.98
N CYS A 132 2.22 14.37 3.25
CA CYS A 132 2.00 15.75 3.67
C CYS A 132 3.21 16.65 3.36
N GLY A 133 3.00 17.66 2.51
CA GLY A 133 4.01 18.64 2.11
C GLY A 133 5.02 18.13 1.09
N MET A 134 4.81 16.98 0.45
CA MET A 134 5.67 16.50 -0.63
C MET A 134 5.40 17.22 -1.94
N LYS A 135 6.43 17.48 -2.74
CA LYS A 135 6.22 17.87 -4.14
C LYS A 135 5.71 16.69 -4.93
N ILE A 136 4.78 16.95 -5.84
CA ILE A 136 4.19 15.92 -6.71
C ILE A 136 5.28 15.18 -7.50
N LYS A 137 6.23 15.93 -8.07
CA LYS A 137 7.34 15.38 -8.86
C LYS A 137 8.24 14.41 -8.07
N ASP A 138 8.47 14.69 -6.79
CA ASP A 138 9.36 13.85 -5.96
C ASP A 138 8.69 12.49 -5.72
N VAL A 139 7.38 12.47 -5.44
CA VAL A 139 6.60 11.24 -5.28
C VAL A 139 6.53 10.46 -6.58
N GLU A 140 6.25 11.12 -7.70
CA GLU A 140 6.21 10.48 -9.03
C GLU A 140 7.57 9.86 -9.38
N CYS A 141 8.67 10.54 -9.05
CA CYS A 141 10.02 10.02 -9.23
C CYS A 141 10.23 8.74 -8.42
N VAL A 142 9.87 8.72 -7.13
CA VAL A 142 9.99 7.51 -6.29
C VAL A 142 9.07 6.40 -6.78
N GLY A 143 7.85 6.72 -7.20
CA GLY A 143 6.89 5.78 -7.75
C GLY A 143 7.35 5.12 -9.05
N ARG A 144 8.19 5.80 -9.85
CA ARG A 144 8.78 5.26 -11.08
C ARG A 144 10.14 4.61 -10.87
N ALA A 145 10.98 5.14 -10.00
CA ALA A 145 12.38 4.71 -9.89
C ALA A 145 12.62 3.68 -8.78
N VAL A 146 11.91 3.80 -7.66
CA VAL A 146 12.17 3.02 -6.45
C VAL A 146 11.14 1.90 -6.31
N LEU A 147 9.85 2.25 -6.28
CA LEU A 147 8.78 1.30 -5.98
C LEU A 147 8.72 0.10 -6.94
N PRO A 148 8.96 0.23 -8.26
CA PRO A 148 8.86 -0.91 -9.18
C PRO A 148 9.79 -2.06 -8.82
N LYS A 149 10.99 -1.77 -8.31
CA LYS A 149 11.92 -2.81 -7.85
C LYS A 149 11.29 -3.68 -6.76
N PHE A 150 10.70 -3.06 -5.76
CA PHE A 150 10.08 -3.77 -4.63
C PHE A 150 8.77 -4.46 -5.03
N TYR A 151 8.03 -3.89 -5.98
CA TYR A 151 6.84 -4.56 -6.52
C TYR A 151 7.18 -5.80 -7.33
N LEU A 152 8.21 -5.76 -8.17
CA LEU A 152 8.68 -6.92 -8.94
C LEU A 152 9.16 -8.06 -8.03
N GLU A 153 9.84 -7.75 -6.93
CA GLU A 153 10.26 -8.75 -5.94
C GLU A 153 9.07 -9.47 -5.26
N ASN A 154 7.92 -8.79 -5.16
CA ASN A 154 6.72 -9.32 -4.52
C ASN A 154 5.60 -9.68 -5.52
N LEU A 155 5.89 -9.69 -6.82
CA LEU A 155 4.90 -9.92 -7.87
C LEU A 155 4.48 -11.39 -7.89
N ASN A 156 3.16 -11.63 -7.94
CA ASN A 156 2.62 -12.95 -8.16
C ASN A 156 2.70 -13.31 -9.65
N VAL A 157 3.69 -14.12 -10.02
CA VAL A 157 3.94 -14.52 -11.41
C VAL A 157 2.73 -15.20 -12.05
N GLY A 158 1.98 -16.01 -11.30
CA GLY A 158 0.80 -16.70 -11.83
C GLY A 158 -0.32 -15.73 -12.21
N VAL A 159 -0.60 -14.73 -11.37
CA VAL A 159 -1.59 -13.68 -11.68
C VAL A 159 -1.11 -12.80 -12.82
N TYR A 160 0.18 -12.50 -12.87
CA TYR A 160 0.77 -11.73 -13.96
C TYR A 160 0.65 -12.45 -15.33
N GLU A 161 0.89 -13.75 -15.41
CA GLU A 161 0.75 -14.52 -16.65
C GLU A 161 -0.69 -14.51 -17.18
N VAL A 162 -1.66 -14.63 -16.29
CA VAL A 162 -3.09 -14.51 -16.59
C VAL A 162 -3.41 -13.11 -17.14
N MET A 163 -2.96 -12.05 -16.45
CA MET A 163 -3.15 -10.67 -16.91
C MET A 163 -2.48 -10.41 -18.26
N LYS A 164 -1.26 -10.93 -18.47
CA LYS A 164 -0.50 -10.75 -19.71
C LYS A 164 -1.20 -11.39 -20.92
N SER A 165 -1.97 -12.45 -20.70
CA SER A 165 -2.71 -13.16 -21.74
C SER A 165 -3.99 -12.43 -22.17
N ALA A 166 -4.47 -11.50 -21.35
CA ALA A 166 -5.68 -10.72 -21.61
C ALA A 166 -5.47 -9.60 -22.64
N GLY A 167 -6.55 -9.25 -23.32
CA GLY A 167 -6.58 -8.17 -24.30
C GLY A 167 -6.62 -6.78 -23.67
N GLU A 168 -7.44 -6.62 -22.63
CA GLU A 168 -7.61 -5.38 -21.88
C GLU A 168 -7.41 -5.66 -20.39
N ARG A 169 -6.64 -4.80 -19.72
CA ARG A 169 -6.22 -4.97 -18.33
C ARG A 169 -6.61 -3.73 -17.54
N MET A 170 -7.45 -3.92 -16.54
CA MET A 170 -7.86 -2.87 -15.63
C MET A 170 -7.49 -3.22 -14.20
N VAL A 171 -6.95 -2.25 -13.47
CA VAL A 171 -6.56 -2.43 -12.08
C VAL A 171 -7.28 -1.42 -11.19
N PHE A 172 -7.92 -1.93 -10.15
CA PHE A 172 -8.64 -1.12 -9.16
C PHE A 172 -8.03 -1.35 -7.79
N THR A 173 -7.63 -0.28 -7.12
CA THR A 173 -6.97 -0.40 -5.83
C THR A 173 -7.37 0.68 -4.84
N SER A 174 -7.41 0.33 -3.56
CA SER A 174 -7.66 1.30 -2.49
C SER A 174 -6.43 2.13 -2.16
N VAL A 175 -5.23 1.75 -2.60
CA VAL A 175 -4.00 2.51 -2.32
C VAL A 175 -3.89 3.76 -3.20
N PRO A 176 -3.06 4.76 -2.84
CA PRO A 176 -2.87 5.96 -3.63
C PRO A 176 -2.40 5.64 -5.06
N ARG A 177 -3.11 6.17 -6.05
CA ARG A 177 -2.83 5.90 -7.47
C ARG A 177 -1.38 6.23 -7.85
N VAL A 178 -0.89 7.38 -7.37
CA VAL A 178 0.48 7.87 -7.63
C VAL A 178 1.59 6.89 -7.19
N MET A 179 1.30 5.97 -6.25
CA MET A 179 2.28 4.98 -5.82
C MET A 179 2.45 3.83 -6.81
N VAL A 180 1.40 3.50 -7.56
CA VAL A 180 1.32 2.23 -8.29
C VAL A 180 1.19 2.41 -9.80
N GLU A 181 0.68 3.56 -10.26
CA GLU A 181 0.33 3.77 -11.66
C GLU A 181 1.52 3.58 -12.60
N SER A 182 2.68 4.18 -12.29
CA SER A 182 3.88 4.06 -13.12
C SER A 182 4.32 2.60 -13.25
N PHE A 183 4.33 1.86 -12.14
CA PHE A 183 4.65 0.43 -12.15
C PHE A 183 3.69 -0.37 -13.04
N LEU A 184 2.39 -0.20 -12.83
CA LEU A 184 1.37 -0.97 -13.57
C LEU A 184 1.39 -0.69 -15.07
N LYS A 185 1.52 0.59 -15.46
CA LYS A 185 1.52 0.99 -16.86
C LYS A 185 2.82 0.63 -17.56
N GLU A 186 3.95 0.93 -16.94
CA GLU A 186 5.26 0.81 -17.59
C GLU A 186 5.80 -0.63 -17.54
N TYR A 187 5.55 -1.39 -16.45
CA TYR A 187 6.09 -2.75 -16.28
C TYR A 187 5.09 -3.86 -16.62
N LEU A 188 3.79 -3.65 -16.39
CA LEU A 188 2.77 -4.68 -16.60
C LEU A 188 1.85 -4.38 -17.80
N SER A 189 2.05 -3.24 -18.46
CA SER A 189 1.24 -2.77 -19.60
C SER A 189 -0.25 -2.82 -19.29
N VAL A 190 -0.64 -2.28 -18.12
CA VAL A 190 -2.04 -2.13 -17.72
C VAL A 190 -2.65 -0.92 -18.43
N ASP A 191 -3.82 -1.10 -19.06
CA ASP A 191 -4.48 -0.06 -19.85
C ASP A 191 -5.12 1.01 -18.97
N CYS A 192 -5.80 0.59 -17.90
CA CYS A 192 -6.51 1.48 -16.99
C CYS A 192 -6.19 1.19 -15.52
N VAL A 193 -5.81 2.23 -14.79
CA VAL A 193 -5.54 2.16 -13.34
C VAL A 193 -6.48 3.12 -12.63
N LYS A 194 -7.25 2.60 -11.68
CA LYS A 194 -8.10 3.37 -10.76
C LYS A 194 -7.60 3.15 -9.35
N GLY A 195 -7.15 4.22 -8.71
CA GLY A 195 -6.64 4.21 -7.35
C GLY A 195 -7.22 5.35 -6.53
N THR A 196 -6.90 5.38 -5.24
CA THR A 196 -7.28 6.51 -4.38
C THR A 196 -6.51 7.76 -4.83
N GLU A 197 -7.25 8.83 -5.15
CA GLU A 197 -6.64 10.11 -5.52
C GLU A 197 -6.32 10.94 -4.28
N LEU A 198 -5.15 11.59 -4.29
CA LEU A 198 -4.71 12.44 -3.19
C LEU A 198 -5.03 13.90 -3.48
N HIS A 199 -5.34 14.64 -2.43
CA HIS A 199 -5.57 16.07 -2.53
C HIS A 199 -4.24 16.83 -2.69
N CYS A 200 -4.22 17.72 -3.67
CA CYS A 200 -3.07 18.54 -4.02
C CYS A 200 -3.38 20.01 -3.80
N PHE A 201 -2.40 20.76 -3.30
CA PHE A 201 -2.43 22.21 -3.21
C PHE A 201 -1.24 22.76 -4.00
N GLY A 202 -1.51 23.33 -5.17
CA GLY A 202 -0.48 23.70 -6.13
C GLY A 202 0.33 22.47 -6.56
N ASN A 203 1.66 22.53 -6.39
CA ASN A 203 2.58 21.44 -6.76
C ASN A 203 2.88 20.48 -5.60
N TYR A 204 2.12 20.55 -4.51
CA TYR A 204 2.36 19.79 -3.29
C TYR A 204 1.16 18.93 -2.91
N PHE A 205 1.42 17.75 -2.36
CA PHE A 205 0.40 16.94 -1.70
C PHE A 205 0.07 17.51 -0.32
N SER A 206 -1.22 17.63 -0.02
CA SER A 206 -1.66 18.09 1.30
C SER A 206 -1.63 16.99 2.37
N GLY A 207 -1.35 15.74 1.97
CA GLY A 207 -1.42 14.57 2.86
C GLY A 207 -2.84 14.09 3.13
N PHE A 208 -3.84 14.59 2.41
CA PHE A 208 -5.22 14.15 2.54
C PHE A 208 -5.67 13.41 1.29
N VAL A 209 -6.65 12.53 1.47
CA VAL A 209 -7.36 11.92 0.34
C VAL A 209 -8.24 12.98 -0.31
N SER A 210 -8.41 12.91 -1.64
CA SER A 210 -9.29 13.81 -2.39
C SER A 210 -10.75 13.73 -1.89
N SER A 211 -11.59 14.70 -2.30
CA SER A 211 -13.02 14.75 -1.96
C SER A 211 -13.80 13.52 -2.41
N SER A 212 -13.29 12.78 -3.40
CA SER A 212 -13.81 11.47 -3.82
C SER A 212 -13.68 10.38 -2.76
N GLY A 213 -12.89 10.59 -1.72
CA GLY A 213 -12.62 9.60 -0.68
C GLY A 213 -11.70 8.47 -1.13
N ILE A 214 -11.59 7.45 -0.28
CA ILE A 214 -10.84 6.22 -0.59
C ILE A 214 -11.60 5.47 -1.68
N LEU A 215 -10.87 4.96 -2.68
CA LEU A 215 -11.48 4.27 -3.80
C LEU A 215 -12.20 2.99 -3.33
N ILE A 216 -13.51 2.97 -3.57
CA ILE A 216 -14.38 1.81 -3.36
C ILE A 216 -14.43 1.02 -4.66
N LYS A 217 -13.80 -0.17 -4.68
CA LYS A 217 -13.55 -0.97 -5.89
C LYS A 217 -14.81 -1.26 -6.72
N HIS A 218 -15.90 -1.73 -6.10
CA HIS A 218 -17.13 -2.08 -6.82
C HIS A 218 -17.78 -0.87 -7.51
N ARG A 219 -17.75 0.30 -6.87
CA ARG A 219 -18.31 1.54 -7.43
C ARG A 219 -17.45 2.04 -8.58
N ALA A 220 -16.13 2.05 -8.38
CA ALA A 220 -15.18 2.44 -9.42
C ALA A 220 -15.29 1.54 -10.66
N LEU A 221 -15.55 0.24 -10.46
CA LEU A 221 -15.79 -0.70 -11.54
C LEU A 221 -17.03 -0.35 -12.36
N MET A 222 -18.16 -0.10 -11.69
CA MET A 222 -19.40 0.31 -12.37
C MET A 222 -19.24 1.64 -13.12
N GLU A 223 -18.51 2.60 -12.54
CA GLU A 223 -18.23 3.87 -13.21
C GLU A 223 -17.30 3.72 -14.42
N ALA A 224 -16.36 2.77 -14.40
CA ALA A 224 -15.37 2.60 -15.47
C ALA A 224 -15.88 1.73 -16.64
N VAL A 225 -16.68 0.70 -16.36
CA VAL A 225 -17.11 -0.29 -17.37
C VAL A 225 -18.61 -0.12 -17.74
N GLY A 226 -19.37 0.63 -16.94
CA GLY A 226 -20.80 0.86 -17.15
C GLY A 226 -21.62 -0.41 -16.93
N GLU A 227 -22.59 -0.67 -17.81
CA GLU A 227 -23.43 -1.89 -17.74
C GLU A 227 -22.73 -3.15 -18.31
N LYS A 228 -21.56 -3.00 -18.95
CA LYS A 228 -20.83 -4.15 -19.48
C LYS A 228 -20.18 -4.92 -18.32
N LYS A 229 -20.41 -6.23 -18.27
CA LYS A 229 -19.74 -7.09 -17.28
C LYS A 229 -18.35 -7.47 -17.77
N PRO A 230 -17.29 -7.18 -16.99
CA PRO A 230 -15.95 -7.67 -17.29
C PRO A 230 -15.91 -9.20 -17.31
N ASP A 231 -15.02 -9.75 -18.12
CA ASP A 231 -14.99 -11.20 -18.37
C ASP A 231 -14.36 -11.96 -17.20
N ILE A 232 -13.28 -11.42 -16.63
CA ILE A 232 -12.48 -12.12 -15.61
C ILE A 232 -12.18 -11.16 -14.45
N GLY A 233 -12.57 -11.55 -13.24
CA GLY A 233 -12.20 -10.90 -11.99
C GLY A 233 -11.20 -11.76 -11.23
N ILE A 234 -10.05 -11.19 -10.89
CA ILE A 234 -9.06 -11.80 -10.00
C ILE A 234 -9.04 -10.98 -8.73
N GLY A 235 -9.26 -11.62 -7.58
CA GLY A 235 -9.13 -10.93 -6.31
C GLY A 235 -8.97 -11.90 -5.14
N ASN A 236 -8.82 -11.35 -3.94
CA ASN A 236 -8.60 -12.17 -2.76
C ASN A 236 -9.93 -12.55 -2.10
N SER A 237 -9.88 -13.44 -1.10
CA SER A 237 -11.00 -13.88 -0.26
C SER A 237 -11.56 -12.79 0.68
N SER A 238 -11.22 -11.52 0.48
CA SER A 238 -11.75 -10.43 1.31
C SER A 238 -13.18 -10.08 0.90
N LEU A 239 -14.02 -9.66 1.83
CA LEU A 239 -15.42 -9.29 1.53
C LEU A 239 -15.53 -8.17 0.48
N HIS A 240 -14.59 -7.23 0.48
CA HIS A 240 -14.52 -6.16 -0.51
C HIS A 240 -14.14 -6.67 -1.90
N ASP A 241 -13.31 -7.70 -1.95
CA ASP A 241 -12.93 -8.36 -3.19
C ASP A 241 -14.02 -9.29 -3.70
N HIS A 242 -14.77 -9.98 -2.82
CA HIS A 242 -15.92 -10.77 -3.24
C HIS A 242 -17.00 -9.93 -3.95
N LEU A 243 -17.33 -8.75 -3.41
CA LEU A 243 -18.28 -7.84 -4.06
C LEU A 243 -17.76 -7.33 -5.41
N PHE A 244 -16.46 -7.07 -5.49
CA PHE A 244 -15.79 -6.59 -6.70
C PHE A 244 -15.72 -7.66 -7.79
N ILE A 245 -15.30 -8.87 -7.43
CA ILE A 245 -15.15 -10.01 -8.32
C ILE A 245 -16.52 -10.53 -8.77
N SER A 246 -17.56 -10.49 -7.92
CA SER A 246 -18.93 -10.94 -8.26
C SER A 246 -19.58 -10.23 -9.45
N LEU A 247 -19.04 -9.06 -9.83
CA LEU A 247 -19.48 -8.30 -11.00
C LEU A 247 -18.91 -8.86 -12.32
N CYS A 248 -17.96 -9.80 -12.25
CA CYS A 248 -17.30 -10.42 -13.39
C CYS A 248 -18.01 -11.71 -13.83
N LYS A 249 -17.86 -12.08 -15.11
CA LYS A 249 -18.44 -13.33 -15.65
C LYS A 249 -17.76 -14.58 -15.09
N VAL A 250 -16.45 -14.53 -14.90
CA VAL A 250 -15.63 -15.57 -14.29
C VAL A 250 -14.77 -14.96 -13.19
N CYS A 251 -14.62 -15.70 -12.09
CA CYS A 251 -14.04 -15.22 -10.84
C CYS A 251 -12.97 -16.20 -10.36
N PHE A 252 -11.78 -15.69 -10.03
CA PHE A 252 -10.65 -16.47 -9.50
C PHE A 252 -10.12 -15.88 -8.20
#